data_AF-T2IZT0-F1
#
_entry.id   AF-T2IZT0-F1
#
_cell.length_a   1.000
_cell.length_b   1.000
_cell.length_c   1.000
_cell.angle_alpha   90.00
_cell.angle_beta   90.00
_cell.angle_gamma   90.00
#
_symmetry.space_group_name_H-M   'P 1'
#
loop_
_entity.id
_entity.type
_entity.pdbx_description
1 polymer ?
#
loop_
_entity_poly.entity_id
_entity_poly.type
_entity_poly.pdbx_seq_one_letter_code
_entity_poly.pdbx_strand_id
1 'polypeptide(L)'
;MNFPKKSPIRIGGTQKQQLSNGQIIGSDIYLPNTPAHMADIVVNKRETKLIPNPKNYDKIEVNFIQLNSTKEITLKHNTLLTFYSDEPDENNANQPKMYRFVYYNRFLDPQS
;
A
#
# COMPACT_ATOMS: atom_id res chain seq x y z
N MET A 1 23.62 -8.44 6.53
CA MET A 1 22.76 -7.24 6.41
C MET A 1 21.85 -7.14 7.63
N ASN A 2 22.08 -6.13 8.47
CA ASN A 2 21.15 -5.73 9.52
C ASN A 2 20.09 -4.85 8.85
N PHE A 3 18.82 -5.24 8.89
CA PHE A 3 17.74 -4.38 8.42
C PHE A 3 17.51 -3.27 9.45
N PRO A 4 17.24 -2.03 9.03
CA PRO A 4 16.81 -0.98 9.96
C PRO A 4 15.58 -1.44 10.75
N LYS A 5 15.38 -0.86 11.94
CA LYS A 5 14.24 -1.13 12.82
C LYS A 5 12.96 -1.11 11.98
N LYS A 6 12.21 -2.22 11.95
CA LYS A 6 11.07 -2.45 11.04
C LYS A 6 10.06 -1.30 11.13
N SER A 7 10.07 -0.40 10.15
CA SER A 7 8.98 0.54 9.95
C SER A 7 8.20 0.08 8.72
N PRO A 8 6.90 -0.22 8.84
CA PRO A 8 6.07 -0.48 7.68
C PRO A 8 6.09 0.73 6.74
N ILE A 9 6.01 0.47 5.43
CA ILE A 9 5.76 1.50 4.42
C ILE A 9 4.24 1.70 4.38
N ARG A 10 3.76 2.83 4.87
CA ARG A 10 2.34 3.13 4.91
C ARG A 10 1.83 3.69 3.58
N ILE A 11 0.67 3.22 3.15
CA ILE A 11 -0.04 3.68 1.95
C ILE A 11 -1.38 4.29 2.36
N GLY A 12 -1.74 5.45 1.82
CA GLY A 12 -3.03 6.09 2.05
C GLY A 12 -3.07 7.57 1.70
N GLY A 13 -4.21 8.23 1.95
CA GLY A 13 -4.49 9.60 1.52
C GLY A 13 -4.13 10.70 2.50
N THR A 14 -3.30 10.45 3.51
CA THR A 14 -2.76 11.51 4.37
C THR A 14 -1.30 11.78 4.00
N GLN A 15 -0.98 13.01 3.60
CA GLN A 15 0.40 13.40 3.29
C GLN A 15 1.29 13.26 4.53
N LYS A 16 2.54 12.83 4.31
CA LYS A 16 3.52 12.70 5.38
C LYS A 16 3.89 14.07 5.92
N GLN A 17 3.75 14.26 7.23
CA GLN A 17 4.10 15.51 7.89
C GLN A 17 4.64 15.27 9.29
N GLN A 18 5.52 16.18 9.73
CA GLN A 18 6.03 16.22 11.09
C GLN A 18 5.23 17.25 11.89
N LEU A 19 4.62 16.81 12.98
CA LEU A 19 3.89 17.65 13.92
C LEU A 19 4.87 18.41 14.84
N SER A 20 4.37 19.46 15.49
CA SER A 20 5.15 20.32 16.41
C SER A 20 5.74 19.57 17.61
N ASN A 21 5.14 18.44 18.01
CA ASN A 21 5.64 17.56 19.06
C ASN A 21 6.70 16.54 18.57
N GLY A 22 7.15 16.66 17.31
CA GLY A 22 8.14 15.76 16.70
C GLY A 22 7.55 14.46 16.12
N GLN A 23 6.25 14.20 16.27
CA GLN A 23 5.59 13.02 15.71
C GLN A 23 5.46 13.12 14.19
N ILE A 24 5.83 12.05 13.48
CA ILE A 24 5.59 11.93 12.04
C ILE A 24 4.28 11.17 11.82
N ILE A 25 3.35 11.77 11.06
CA ILE A 25 2.09 11.16 10.66
C ILE A 25 1.96 11.13 9.13
N GLY A 26 0.93 10.42 8.64
CA GLY A 26 0.66 10.28 7.22
C GLY A 26 1.27 9.04 6.59
N SER A 27 1.27 9.02 5.26
CA SER A 27 1.64 7.87 4.44
C SER A 27 3.01 8.06 3.79
N ASP A 28 3.80 7.00 3.72
CA ASP A 28 5.05 6.96 2.95
C ASP A 28 4.77 7.01 1.44
N ILE A 29 3.67 6.37 1.01
CA ILE A 29 3.11 6.48 -0.33
C ILE A 29 1.76 7.19 -0.21
N TYR A 30 1.75 8.46 -0.59
CA TYR A 30 0.55 9.30 -0.61
C TYR A 30 -0.28 9.03 -1.86
N LEU A 31 -1.54 8.64 -1.67
CA LEU A 31 -2.52 8.44 -2.75
C LEU A 31 -3.67 9.45 -2.56
N PRO A 32 -3.77 10.50 -3.40
CA PRO A 32 -4.84 11.49 -3.28
C PRO A 32 -6.24 10.85 -3.27
N ASN A 33 -7.13 11.43 -2.46
CA ASN A 33 -8.55 11.08 -2.42
C ASN A 33 -8.78 9.59 -2.07
N THR A 34 -7.87 8.98 -1.33
CA THR A 34 -8.06 7.67 -0.71
C THR A 34 -8.23 7.83 0.81
N PRO A 35 -8.76 6.83 1.51
CA PRO A 35 -8.74 6.81 2.97
C PRO A 35 -7.36 7.10 3.56
N ALA A 36 -7.34 7.79 4.69
CA ALA A 36 -6.11 8.24 5.37
C ALA A 36 -5.05 7.13 5.52
N HIS A 37 -5.49 5.90 5.81
CA HIS A 37 -4.65 4.71 5.92
C HIS A 37 -5.33 3.53 5.21
N MET A 38 -4.75 3.08 4.11
CA MET A 38 -5.23 1.97 3.29
C MET A 38 -4.57 0.66 3.68
N ALA A 39 -3.24 0.63 3.74
CA ALA A 39 -2.48 -0.55 4.11
C ALA A 39 -1.05 -0.19 4.51
N ASP A 40 -0.40 -1.15 5.15
CA ASP A 40 1.02 -1.12 5.47
C ASP A 40 1.74 -2.23 4.68
N ILE A 41 2.90 -1.92 4.08
CA ILE A 41 3.81 -2.93 3.49
C ILE A 41 4.96 -3.18 4.46
N VAL A 42 5.11 -4.44 4.90
CA VAL A 42 6.20 -4.86 5.79
C VAL A 42 7.18 -5.71 5.01
N VAL A 43 8.40 -5.18 4.84
CA VAL A 43 9.52 -5.91 4.24
C VAL A 43 10.27 -6.67 5.34
N ASN A 44 10.28 -8.00 5.23
CA ASN A 44 11.09 -8.87 6.06
C ASN A 44 12.24 -9.48 5.24
N LYS A 45 13.17 -10.16 5.91
CA LYS A 45 14.38 -10.75 5.29
C LYS A 45 14.09 -11.69 4.10
N ARG A 46 12.93 -12.35 4.05
CA ARG A 46 12.58 -13.37 3.05
C ARG A 46 11.21 -13.18 2.41
N GLU A 47 10.42 -12.25 2.91
CA GLU A 47 9.06 -12.02 2.43
C GLU A 47 8.68 -10.57 2.61
N THR A 48 7.80 -10.10 1.75
CA THR A 48 7.14 -8.81 1.90
C THR A 48 5.66 -9.08 2.06
N LYS A 49 5.04 -8.46 3.05
CA LYS A 49 3.61 -8.61 3.32
C LYS A 49 2.88 -7.30 3.11
N LEU A 50 1.70 -7.38 2.51
CA LEU A 50 0.68 -6.34 2.58
C LEU A 50 -0.20 -6.63 3.80
N ILE A 51 -0.38 -5.62 4.64
CA ILE A 51 -1.25 -5.64 5.82
C ILE A 51 -2.39 -4.64 5.55
N PRO A 52 -3.58 -5.11 5.15
CA PRO A 52 -4.72 -4.22 4.87
C PRO A 52 -5.21 -3.51 6.14
N ASN A 53 -5.63 -2.26 6.02
CA ASN A 53 -6.30 -1.57 7.11
C ASN A 53 -7.69 -2.21 7.37
N PRO A 54 -8.05 -2.52 8.63
CA PRO A 54 -9.32 -3.17 8.94
C PRO A 54 -10.59 -2.42 8.49
N LYS A 55 -10.49 -1.10 8.28
CA LYS A 55 -11.61 -0.26 7.86
C LYS A 55 -11.69 -0.01 6.36
N ASN A 56 -10.63 -0.34 5.60
CA ASN A 56 -10.49 0.05 4.18
C ASN A 56 -9.96 -1.09 3.30
N TYR A 57 -9.94 -2.34 3.79
CA TYR A 57 -9.41 -3.47 3.02
C TYR A 57 -10.24 -3.72 1.75
N ASP A 58 -11.54 -3.45 1.80
CA ASP A 58 -12.52 -3.53 0.72
C ASP A 58 -12.32 -2.49 -0.39
N LYS A 59 -11.30 -1.65 -0.29
CA LYS A 59 -10.86 -0.72 -1.35
C LYS A 59 -9.53 -1.13 -1.99
N ILE A 60 -9.09 -2.36 -1.74
CA ILE A 60 -7.81 -2.89 -2.22
C ILE A 60 -8.06 -4.15 -3.04
N GLU A 61 -7.46 -4.24 -4.23
CA GLU A 61 -7.38 -5.51 -4.96
C GLU A 61 -5.96 -6.05 -4.96
N VAL A 62 -5.87 -7.37 -4.95
CA VAL A 62 -4.64 -8.09 -5.20
C VAL A 62 -4.86 -9.02 -6.39
N ASN A 63 -4.10 -8.83 -7.46
CA ASN A 63 -4.23 -9.57 -8.72
C ASN A 63 -5.68 -9.58 -9.26
N PHE A 64 -6.31 -8.40 -9.32
CA PHE A 64 -7.70 -8.22 -9.79
C PHE A 64 -8.77 -8.85 -8.89
N ILE A 65 -8.41 -9.32 -7.70
CA ILE A 65 -9.34 -9.86 -6.72
C ILE A 65 -9.48 -8.85 -5.58
N GLN A 66 -10.69 -8.31 -5.43
CA GLN A 66 -11.08 -7.45 -4.33
C GLN A 66 -10.89 -8.19 -2.99
N LEU A 67 -10.22 -7.54 -2.03
CA LEU A 67 -10.05 -8.13 -0.71
C LEU A 67 -11.40 -8.17 0.03
N ASN A 68 -11.67 -9.31 0.66
CA ASN A 68 -12.86 -9.57 1.47
C ASN A 68 -12.52 -9.80 2.95
N SER A 69 -11.25 -9.64 3.34
CA SER A 69 -10.78 -9.79 4.70
C SER A 69 -9.53 -8.97 4.95
N THR A 70 -9.17 -8.84 6.22
CA THR A 70 -7.99 -8.11 6.72
C THR A 70 -6.75 -8.99 6.85
N LYS A 71 -6.82 -10.23 6.34
CA LYS A 71 -5.72 -11.19 6.44
C LYS A 71 -4.49 -10.64 5.73
N GLU A 72 -3.32 -10.79 6.36
CA GLU A 72 -2.05 -10.44 5.74
C GLU A 72 -1.81 -11.23 4.45
N ILE A 73 -1.23 -10.57 3.46
CA ILE A 73 -1.01 -11.15 2.14
C ILE A 73 0.47 -11.09 1.83
N THR A 74 1.09 -12.26 1.63
CA THR A 74 2.47 -12.33 1.15
C THR A 74 2.51 -11.91 -0.31
N LEU A 75 3.23 -10.82 -0.60
CA LEU A 75 3.43 -10.31 -1.94
C LEU A 75 4.48 -11.16 -2.67
N LYS A 76 4.11 -11.67 -3.84
CA LYS A 76 5.00 -12.42 -4.73
C LYS A 76 5.46 -11.52 -5.86
N HIS A 77 6.57 -11.89 -6.50
CA HIS A 77 7.04 -11.18 -7.68
C HIS A 77 5.89 -11.02 -8.71
N ASN A 78 5.72 -9.81 -9.24
CA ASN A 78 4.64 -9.37 -10.12
C ASN A 78 3.23 -9.37 -9.51
N THR A 79 3.10 -9.39 -8.18
CA THR A 79 1.79 -9.13 -7.55
C THR A 79 1.31 -7.72 -7.92
N LEU A 80 0.13 -7.64 -8.53
CA LEU A 80 -0.56 -6.39 -8.85
C LEU A 80 -1.40 -5.96 -7.65
N LEU A 81 -1.22 -4.72 -7.21
CA LEU A 81 -2.00 -4.08 -6.17
C LEU A 81 -2.82 -2.94 -6.79
N THR A 82 -4.13 -2.94 -6.59
CA THR A 82 -5.00 -1.81 -6.94
C THR A 82 -5.50 -1.17 -5.64
N PHE A 83 -5.45 0.15 -5.55
CA PHE A 83 -6.05 0.91 -4.46
C PHE A 83 -7.11 1.86 -5.05
N TYR A 84 -8.34 1.78 -4.56
CA TYR A 84 -9.44 2.61 -5.02
C TYR A 84 -9.56 3.90 -4.19
N SER A 85 -9.84 4.98 -4.91
CA SER A 85 -10.18 6.30 -4.37
C SER A 85 -11.66 6.39 -4.01
N ASP A 86 -11.98 7.35 -3.13
CA ASP A 86 -13.34 7.77 -2.82
C ASP A 86 -13.93 8.71 -3.88
N GLU A 87 -13.12 9.18 -4.83
CA GLU A 87 -13.55 10.04 -5.92
C GLU A 87 -13.68 9.28 -7.25
N PRO A 88 -14.58 9.73 -8.13
CA PRO A 88 -14.71 9.18 -9.47
C PRO A 88 -13.47 9.43 -10.33
N ASP A 89 -13.26 8.59 -11.34
CA ASP A 89 -12.23 8.77 -12.35
C ASP A 89 -12.56 9.98 -13.23
N GLU A 90 -11.55 10.81 -13.51
CA GLU A 90 -11.67 12.02 -14.32
C GLU A 90 -12.16 11.71 -15.75
N ASN A 91 -11.90 10.51 -16.25
CA ASN A 91 -12.32 10.06 -17.58
C ASN A 91 -13.59 9.21 -17.55
N ASN A 92 -14.04 8.77 -16.37
CA ASN A 92 -15.25 7.95 -16.23
C ASN A 92 -15.89 8.17 -14.86
N ALA A 93 -16.88 9.06 -14.81
CA ALA A 93 -17.60 9.40 -13.58
C ALA A 93 -18.32 8.21 -12.90
N ASN A 94 -18.52 7.10 -13.61
CA ASN A 94 -19.17 5.90 -13.09
C ASN A 94 -18.19 4.90 -12.44
N GLN A 95 -16.88 5.19 -12.44
CA GLN A 95 -15.86 4.33 -11.85
C GLN A 95 -15.02 5.12 -10.85
N PRO A 96 -14.60 4.51 -9.73
CA PRO A 96 -13.68 5.16 -8.81
C PRO A 96 -12.30 5.30 -9.46
N LYS A 97 -11.63 6.43 -9.21
CA LYS A 97 -10.21 6.60 -9.54
C LYS A 97 -9.39 5.51 -8.84
N MET A 98 -8.39 4.96 -9.52
CA MET A 98 -7.58 3.86 -8.98
C MET A 98 -6.09 4.08 -9.18
N TYR A 99 -5.32 3.57 -8.21
CA TYR A 99 -3.86 3.57 -8.23
C TYR A 99 -3.37 2.13 -8.32
N ARG A 100 -2.58 1.80 -9.34
CA ARG A 100 -2.05 0.45 -9.56
C ARG A 100 -0.54 0.40 -9.36
N PHE A 101 -0.10 -0.60 -8.62
CA PHE A 101 1.30 -0.88 -8.33
C PHE A 101 1.62 -2.33 -8.66
N VAL A 102 2.83 -2.58 -9.15
CA VAL A 102 3.36 -3.94 -9.31
C VAL A 102 4.47 -4.13 -8.29
N TYR A 103 4.32 -5.13 -7.42
CA TYR A 103 5.39 -5.51 -6.50
C TYR A 103 6.42 -6.37 -7.24
N TYR A 104 7.64 -5.84 -7.35
CA TYR A 104 8.76 -6.51 -8.00
C TYR A 104 9.80 -6.92 -6.96
N ASN A 105 9.90 -8.22 -6.67
CA ASN A 105 10.89 -8.74 -5.73
C ASN A 105 12.23 -8.96 -6.45
N ARG A 106 13.26 -8.21 -6.06
CA ARG A 106 14.64 -8.32 -6.58
C ARG A 106 15.62 -9.04 -5.65
N PHE A 107 15.15 -9.71 -4.59
CA PHE A 107 16.06 -10.43 -3.69
C PHE A 107 16.90 -11.51 -4.38
N LEU A 108 16.43 -12.05 -5.51
CA LEU A 108 17.14 -13.04 -6.32
C LEU A 108 17.65 -12.48 -7.66
N ASP A 109 17.55 -11.16 -7.85
CA ASP A 109 18.03 -10.49 -9.05
C ASP A 109 19.37 -9.84 -8.66
N PRO A 110 20.52 -10.53 -8.82
CA PRO A 110 21.81 -9.91 -8.55
C PRO A 110 21.97 -8.78 -9.57
N GLN A 111 21.82 -7.53 -9.12
CA GLN A 111 22.37 -6.43 -9.90
C GLN A 111 23.87 -6.68 -10.00
N SER A 112 24.27 -7.10 -11.20
CA SER A 112 25.65 -7.18 -11.67
C SER A 112 26.15 -5.77 -11.93
#